data_AF-A0A1X1YD51-F1
#
_entry.id   AF-A0A1X1YD51-F1
#
_cell.length_a   1.000
_cell.length_b   1.000
_cell.length_c   1.000
_cell.angle_alpha   90.00
_cell.angle_beta   90.00
_cell.angle_gamma   90.00
#
_symmetry.space_group_name_H-M   'P 1'
#
loop_
_entity.id
_entity.type
_entity.pdbx_description
1 polymer ?
#
loop_
_entity_poly.entity_id
_entity_poly.type
_entity_poly.pdbx_seq_one_letter_code
_entity_poly.pdbx_strand_id
1 'polypeptide(L)'
;MTWTHLHERMAFMADLIERAAENPYAALHFNGNLPDVERLFGSEEGLLLLLQQRWITAVTARLDGDISVEQARAEIAAAEPGLRAQLDAAAKRSRRLQSVQREEQTVA
;
A
#
# COMPACT_ATOMS: atom_id res chain seq x y z
N MET A 1 2.90 -21.19 -1.01
CA MET A 1 3.76 -20.04 -1.33
C MET A 1 5.19 -20.54 -1.49
N THR A 2 5.90 -20.21 -2.58
CA THR A 2 7.33 -20.54 -2.75
C THR A 2 8.20 -19.31 -2.48
N TRP A 3 9.50 -19.51 -2.20
CA TRP A 3 10.47 -18.42 -2.03
C TRP A 3 10.50 -17.46 -3.23
N THR A 4 10.53 -18.00 -4.44
CA THR A 4 10.50 -17.22 -5.68
C THR A 4 9.25 -16.33 -5.77
N HIS A 5 8.09 -16.88 -5.46
CA HIS A 5 6.83 -16.13 -5.51
C HIS A 5 6.79 -14.98 -4.49
N LEU A 6 7.38 -15.15 -3.31
CA LEU A 6 7.50 -14.08 -2.32
C LEU A 6 8.38 -12.94 -2.86
N HIS A 7 9.54 -13.26 -3.44
CA HIS A 7 10.43 -12.26 -4.02
C HIS A 7 9.82 -11.49 -5.18
N GLU A 8 9.10 -12.16 -6.07
CA GLU A 8 8.38 -11.50 -7.17
C GLU A 8 7.34 -10.50 -6.66
N ARG A 9 6.57 -10.89 -5.63
CA ARG A 9 5.61 -9.97 -5.00
C ARG A 9 6.30 -8.76 -4.39
N MET A 10 7.42 -8.95 -3.68
CA MET A 10 8.18 -7.84 -3.09
C MET A 10 8.74 -6.91 -4.14
N ALA A 11 9.34 -7.45 -5.20
CA ALA A 11 9.89 -6.66 -6.31
C ALA A 11 8.80 -5.86 -7.03
N PHE A 12 7.65 -6.48 -7.31
CA PHE A 12 6.52 -5.81 -7.93
C PHE A 12 6.00 -4.65 -7.05
N MET A 13 5.84 -4.88 -5.75
CA MET A 13 5.39 -3.82 -4.84
C MET A 13 6.41 -2.68 -4.73
N ALA A 14 7.71 -2.98 -4.72
CA ALA A 14 8.76 -1.96 -4.68
C ALA A 14 8.73 -1.07 -5.93
N ASP A 15 8.69 -1.67 -7.14
CA ASP A 15 8.55 -0.94 -8.41
C ASP A 15 7.28 -0.06 -8.43
N LEU A 16 6.16 -0.63 -7.98
CA LEU A 16 4.89 0.09 -7.95
C LEU A 16 4.95 1.31 -7.01
N ILE A 17 5.56 1.17 -5.83
CA ILE A 17 5.72 2.25 -4.85
C ILE A 17 6.65 3.33 -5.38
N GLU A 18 7.76 2.95 -6.03
CA GLU A 18 8.70 3.88 -6.66
C GLU A 18 7.99 4.72 -7.74
N ARG A 19 7.25 4.06 -8.64
CA ARG A 19 6.47 4.75 -9.68
C ARG A 19 5.35 5.62 -9.12
N ALA A 20 4.72 5.18 -8.03
CA ALA A 20 3.68 5.96 -7.37
C ALA A 20 4.22 7.23 -6.69
N ALA A 21 5.50 7.27 -6.34
CA ALA A 21 6.15 8.50 -5.85
C ALA A 21 6.22 9.58 -6.94
N GLU A 22 6.34 9.18 -8.21
CA GLU A 22 6.29 10.10 -9.36
C GLU A 22 4.86 10.44 -9.79
N ASN A 23 4.02 9.41 -9.96
CA ASN A 23 2.63 9.58 -10.36
C ASN A 23 1.74 8.40 -9.90
N PRO A 24 1.00 8.55 -8.80
CA PRO A 24 0.21 7.46 -8.22
C PRO A 24 -0.99 7.07 -9.10
N TYR A 25 -1.57 8.01 -9.87
CA TYR A 25 -2.67 7.68 -10.78
C TYR A 25 -2.18 6.86 -11.97
N ALA A 26 -1.02 7.20 -12.53
CA ALA A 26 -0.39 6.42 -13.60
C ALA A 26 0.00 5.01 -13.12
N ALA A 27 0.53 4.89 -11.91
CA ALA A 27 0.89 3.61 -11.30
C ALA A 27 -0.32 2.65 -11.18
N LEU A 28 -1.52 3.18 -10.90
CA LEU A 28 -2.77 2.41 -10.84
C LEU A 28 -3.30 1.90 -12.19
N HIS A 29 -2.66 2.23 -13.31
CA HIS A 29 -3.03 1.65 -14.61
C HIS A 29 -2.27 0.35 -14.92
N PHE A 30 -1.29 -0.03 -14.09
CA PHE A 30 -0.47 -1.24 -14.20
C PHE A 30 0.23 -1.48 -15.56
N ASN A 31 0.07 -0.59 -16.55
CA ASN A 31 0.75 -0.54 -17.86
C ASN A 31 0.94 -1.90 -18.55
N GLY A 32 -0.08 -2.77 -18.52
CA GLY A 32 -0.04 -4.10 -19.14
C GLY A 32 0.39 -5.25 -18.21
N ASN A 33 0.73 -4.96 -16.95
CA ASN A 33 1.11 -5.95 -15.95
C ASN A 33 -0.09 -6.60 -15.24
N LEU A 34 -1.32 -6.47 -15.78
CA LEU A 34 -2.51 -7.10 -15.21
C LEU A 34 -2.39 -8.63 -15.04
N PRO A 35 -1.80 -9.38 -15.99
CA PRO A 35 -1.56 -10.81 -15.80
C PRO A 35 -0.67 -11.11 -14.59
N ASP A 36 0.34 -10.27 -14.34
CA ASP A 36 1.19 -10.41 -13.15
C ASP A 36 0.46 -10.01 -11.88
N VAL A 37 -0.39 -8.98 -11.92
CA VAL A 37 -1.23 -8.61 -10.77
C VAL A 37 -2.12 -9.77 -10.36
N GLU A 38 -2.79 -10.42 -11.32
CA GLU A 38 -3.64 -11.57 -11.05
C GLU A 38 -2.85 -12.78 -10.57
N ARG A 39 -1.73 -13.10 -11.23
CA ARG A 39 -0.88 -14.23 -10.84
C ARG A 39 -0.26 -14.05 -9.46
N LEU A 40 0.20 -12.84 -9.13
CA LEU A 40 0.95 -12.55 -7.91
C LEU A 40 0.05 -12.22 -6.74
N PHE A 41 -1.09 -11.55 -6.94
CA PHE A 41 -1.93 -11.00 -5.87
C PHE A 41 -3.38 -11.48 -5.92
N GLY A 42 -3.79 -12.16 -7.00
CA GLY A 42 -5.13 -12.71 -7.19
C GLY A 42 -6.21 -11.70 -7.56
N SER A 43 -5.88 -10.40 -7.54
CA SER A 43 -6.66 -9.29 -8.12
C SER A 43 -5.95 -7.96 -7.87
N GLU A 44 -6.34 -6.93 -8.63
CA GLU A 44 -6.00 -5.54 -8.31
C GLU A 44 -6.40 -5.18 -6.86
N GLU A 45 -7.61 -5.57 -6.45
CA GLU A 45 -8.08 -5.30 -5.09
C GLU A 45 -7.22 -6.03 -4.03
N GLY A 46 -6.82 -7.27 -4.31
CA GLY A 46 -5.91 -8.03 -3.44
C GLY A 46 -4.56 -7.35 -3.25
N LEU A 47 -3.99 -6.78 -4.32
CA LEU A 47 -2.78 -5.96 -4.24
C LEU A 47 -2.99 -4.70 -3.40
N LEU A 48 -4.10 -3.96 -3.62
CA LEU A 48 -4.37 -2.73 -2.89
C LEU A 48 -4.56 -2.98 -1.38
N LEU A 49 -5.27 -4.05 -1.01
CA LEU A 49 -5.45 -4.44 0.39
C LEU A 49 -4.14 -4.88 1.04
N LEU A 50 -3.25 -5.52 0.28
CA LEU A 50 -1.92 -5.87 0.75
C LEU A 50 -1.07 -4.62 1.03
N LEU A 51 -1.12 -3.61 0.15
CA LEU A 51 -0.43 -2.33 0.38
C LEU A 51 -0.99 -1.62 1.63
N GLN A 52 -2.31 -1.67 1.85
CA GLN A 52 -2.93 -1.12 3.05
C GLN A 52 -2.49 -1.88 4.31
N GLN A 53 -2.39 -3.21 4.23
CA GLN A 53 -1.90 -4.02 5.35
C GLN A 53 -0.44 -3.69 5.66
N ARG A 54 0.42 -3.53 4.64
CA ARG A 54 1.81 -3.08 4.82
C ARG A 54 1.87 -1.73 5.53
N TRP A 55 1.05 -0.77 5.12
CA TRP A 55 0.94 0.54 5.79
C TRP A 55 0.58 0.40 7.27
N ILE A 56 -0.46 -0.38 7.59
CA ILE A 56 -0.89 -0.60 8.97
C ILE A 56 0.26 -1.21 9.78
N THR A 57 0.92 -2.25 9.27
CA THR A 57 2.05 -2.88 9.97
C THR A 57 3.20 -1.91 10.20
N ALA A 58 3.54 -1.05 9.23
CA ALA A 58 4.59 -0.04 9.41
C ALA A 58 4.23 1.00 10.47
N VAL A 59 2.98 1.48 10.49
CA VAL A 59 2.49 2.43 11.51
C VAL A 59 2.46 1.77 12.88
N THR A 60 1.95 0.53 13.00
CA THR A 60 1.93 -0.21 14.26
C THR A 60 3.34 -0.45 14.80
N ALA A 61 4.29 -0.86 13.96
CA ALA A 61 5.69 -1.03 14.36
C ALA A 61 6.33 0.29 14.80
N ARG A 62 5.91 1.42 14.21
CA ARG A 62 6.41 2.74 14.61
C ARG A 62 5.85 3.21 15.97
N LEU A 63 4.68 2.71 16.35
CA LEU A 63 4.01 3.01 17.63
C LEU A 63 4.62 2.31 18.84
N ASP A 64 5.66 1.49 18.70
CA ASP A 64 6.37 0.85 19.82
C ASP A 64 7.13 1.86 20.74
N GLY A 65 6.76 3.15 20.75
CA GLY A 65 7.33 4.21 21.58
C GLY A 65 6.31 5.29 21.98
N ASP A 66 6.76 6.33 22.69
CA ASP A 66 5.90 7.40 23.24
C ASP A 66 5.56 8.48 22.19
N ILE A 67 4.91 8.08 21.10
CA ILE A 67 4.43 8.98 20.04
C ILE A 67 2.95 8.75 19.77
N SER A 68 2.26 9.77 19.26
CA SER A 68 0.85 9.62 18.86
C SER A 68 0.71 8.85 17.54
N VAL A 69 -0.49 8.34 17.28
CA VAL A 69 -0.86 7.67 16.02
C VAL A 69 -0.64 8.60 14.82
N GLU A 70 -1.00 9.88 14.95
CA GLU A 70 -0.80 10.91 13.92
C GLU A 70 0.68 11.10 13.62
N GLN A 71 1.53 11.16 14.66
CA GLN A 71 2.97 11.29 14.50
C GLN A 71 3.56 10.06 13.81
N ALA A 72 3.17 8.84 14.22
CA ALA A 72 3.62 7.61 13.57
C ALA A 72 3.22 7.57 12.09
N ARG A 73 1.96 7.92 11.77
CA ARG A 73 1.47 8.03 10.38
C ARG A 73 2.27 9.05 9.58
N ALA A 74 2.53 10.24 10.13
CA ALA A 74 3.28 11.29 9.45
C ALA A 74 4.71 10.84 9.14
N GLU A 75 5.38 10.18 10.08
CA GLU A 75 6.74 9.68 9.88
C GLU A 75 6.80 8.55 8.85
N ILE A 76 5.86 7.59 8.87
CA ILE A 76 5.80 6.53 7.86
C ILE A 76 5.44 7.10 6.48
N ALA A 77 4.55 8.08 6.40
CA ALA A 77 4.26 8.78 5.14
C ALA A 77 5.48 9.51 4.58
N ALA A 78 6.29 10.12 5.45
CA ALA A 78 7.53 10.78 5.04
C ALA A 78 8.61 9.78 4.59
N ALA A 79 8.67 8.60 5.22
CA ALA A 79 9.60 7.54 4.87
C ALA A 79 9.21 6.80 3.58
N GLU A 80 7.91 6.60 3.32
CA GLU A 80 7.39 5.92 2.13
C GLU A 80 6.33 6.77 1.41
N PRO A 81 6.71 7.91 0.80
CA PRO A 81 5.76 8.83 0.18
C PRO A 81 4.99 8.19 -0.98
N GLY A 82 5.64 7.31 -1.76
CA GLY A 82 4.99 6.57 -2.84
C GLY A 82 3.91 5.61 -2.36
N LEU A 83 4.11 4.91 -1.24
CA LEU A 83 3.11 4.02 -0.65
C LEU A 83 1.89 4.82 -0.20
N ARG A 84 2.11 5.94 0.50
CA ARG A 84 1.02 6.81 0.95
C ARG A 84 0.24 7.38 -0.24
N ALA A 85 0.93 7.94 -1.22
CA ALA A 85 0.33 8.50 -2.42
C ALA A 85 -0.50 7.48 -3.20
N GLN A 86 0.00 6.25 -3.32
CA GLN A 86 -0.71 5.15 -3.99
C GLN A 86 -2.01 4.79 -3.27
N LEU A 87 -1.97 4.65 -1.94
CA LEU A 87 -3.14 4.33 -1.14
C LEU A 87 -4.20 5.44 -1.21
N ASP A 88 -3.78 6.71 -1.24
CA ASP A 88 -4.67 7.87 -1.39
C ASP A 88 -5.33 7.93 -2.77
N ALA A 89 -4.59 7.63 -3.84
CA ALA A 89 -5.14 7.56 -5.18
C ALA A 89 -6.09 6.35 -5.33
N ALA A 90 -5.72 5.20 -4.76
CA ALA A 90 -6.48 3.96 -4.84
C ALA A 90 -7.81 4.04 -4.07
N ALA A 91 -7.85 4.71 -2.92
CA ALA A 91 -9.07 4.89 -2.13
C ALA A 91 -10.18 5.66 -2.86
N LYS A 92 -9.83 6.44 -3.90
CA LYS A 92 -10.80 7.11 -4.78
C LYS A 92 -11.47 6.14 -5.75
N ARG A 93 -10.87 4.97 -6.01
CA ARG A 93 -11.32 3.97 -7.00
C ARG A 93 -11.84 2.69 -6.36
N SER A 94 -11.35 2.31 -5.17
CA SER A 94 -11.81 1.12 -4.44
C SER A 94 -12.62 1.49 -3.19
N ARG A 95 -13.92 1.14 -3.21
CA ARG A 95 -14.83 1.31 -2.06
C ARG A 95 -14.39 0.50 -0.85
N ARG A 96 -13.85 -0.70 -1.07
CA ARG A 96 -13.39 -1.58 0.00
C ARG A 96 -12.17 -0.99 0.69
N LEU A 97 -11.17 -0.54 -0.07
CA LEU A 97 -10.00 0.14 0.48
C LEU A 97 -10.41 1.40 1.26
N GLN A 98 -11.34 2.18 0.71
CA GLN A 98 -11.89 3.35 1.39
C GLN A 98 -12.53 3.00 2.74
N SER A 99 -13.25 1.88 2.85
CA SER A 99 -13.83 1.41 4.13
C SER A 99 -12.73 1.09 5.13
N VAL A 100 -11.73 0.30 4.73
CA VAL A 100 -10.61 -0.11 5.60
C VAL A 100 -9.84 1.11 6.13
N GLN A 101 -9.60 2.12 5.29
CA GLN A 101 -8.93 3.35 5.72
C GLN A 101 -9.75 4.17 6.72
N ARG A 102 -11.08 4.19 6.58
CA ARG A 102 -11.95 4.89 7.54
C ARG A 102 -11.95 4.19 8.89
N GLU A 103 -12.02 2.86 8.89
CA GLU A 103 -11.92 2.06 10.12
C GLU A 103 -10.59 2.32 10.83
N GLU A 104 -9.48 2.36 10.08
CA GLU A 104 -8.14 2.70 10.59
C GLU A 104 -8.09 4.10 11.22
N GLN A 105 -8.76 5.09 10.63
CA GLN A 105 -8.84 6.45 11.18
C GLN A 105 -9.65 6.56 12.47
N THR A 106 -10.65 5.69 12.66
CA THR A 106 -11.53 5.72 13.85
C THR A 106 -10.97 5.03 15.09
N VAL A 107 -9.88 4.27 14.96
CA VAL A 107 -9.26 3.50 16.06
C VAL A 107 -8.13 4.29 16.76
N ALA A 108 -7.90 5.55 16.39
CA ALA A 108 -6.96 6.46 17.02
C ALA A 108 -7.56 7.21 18.23
#